data_AF-A0A411F1T7-F1
#
_entry.id   AF-A0A411F1T7-F1
#
_cell.length_a   1.000
_cell.length_b   1.000
_cell.length_c   1.000
_cell.angle_alpha   90.00
_cell.angle_beta   90.00
_cell.angle_gamma   90.00
#
_symmetry.space_group_name_H-M   'P 1'
#
loop_
_entity.id
_entity.type
_entity.pdbx_description
1 polymer ?
#
loop_
_entity_poly.entity_id
_entity_poly.type
_entity_poly.pdbx_seq_one_letter_code
_entity_poly.pdbx_strand_id
1 'polypeptide(L)'
;MARLSLFISLLLTSVAVLADVQINIRGNVYIPPCTINNGQNIVVDFGNINPEHVDNSRGEITKTISISCTYKSGSPWIKVTGNAMAGQTNVLATNIANFGIALYQGKGMSTPLTLGNGS
;
A
#
# COMPACT_ATOMS: atom_id res chain seq x y z
N MET A 1 -9.90 -38.60 79.43
CA MET A 1 -10.32 -37.47 78.56
C MET A 1 -9.20 -37.18 77.57
N ALA A 2 -9.06 -37.95 76.49
CA ALA A 2 -7.94 -37.78 75.55
C ALA A 2 -8.25 -38.26 74.12
N ARG A 3 -9.54 -38.27 73.72
CA ARG A 3 -9.94 -38.79 72.41
C ARG A 3 -10.72 -37.80 71.53
N LEU A 4 -10.97 -36.59 72.03
CA LEU A 4 -11.75 -35.56 71.32
C LEU A 4 -10.91 -34.37 70.84
N SER A 5 -9.58 -34.49 70.84
CA SER A 5 -8.68 -33.39 70.46
C SER A 5 -7.99 -33.59 69.11
N LEU A 6 -8.14 -34.77 68.47
CA LEU A 6 -7.46 -35.08 67.21
C LEU A 6 -8.30 -34.74 65.95
N PHE A 7 -9.61 -34.49 66.12
CA PHE A 7 -10.52 -34.25 64.99
C PHE A 7 -10.67 -32.77 64.61
N ILE A 8 -10.25 -31.84 65.48
CA ILE A 8 -10.44 -30.38 65.25
C ILE A 8 -9.27 -29.77 64.46
N SER A 9 -8.09 -30.41 64.46
CA SER A 9 -6.90 -29.89 63.77
C SER A 9 -6.87 -30.17 62.26
N LEU A 10 -7.80 -30.97 61.72
CA LEU A 10 -7.77 -31.38 60.30
C LEU A 10 -8.61 -30.47 59.37
N LEU A 11 -9.30 -29.46 59.90
CA LEU A 11 -10.31 -28.69 59.16
C LEU A 11 -9.81 -27.39 58.49
N LEU A 12 -8.52 -27.04 58.57
CA LEU A 12 -8.02 -25.73 58.10
C LEU A 12 -6.87 -25.75 57.08
N THR A 13 -6.62 -26.85 56.37
CA THR A 13 -5.70 -26.81 55.21
C THR A 13 -6.45 -26.44 53.94
N SER A 14 -6.87 -25.17 53.83
CA SER A 14 -7.30 -24.61 52.54
C SER A 14 -6.07 -24.41 51.66
N VAL A 15 -5.78 -25.39 50.80
CA VAL A 15 -4.78 -25.25 49.73
C VAL A 15 -5.30 -24.25 48.69
N ALA A 16 -4.68 -23.09 48.62
CA ALA A 16 -4.90 -22.16 47.51
C ALA A 16 -4.31 -22.79 46.24
N VAL A 17 -5.18 -23.25 45.33
CA VAL A 17 -4.78 -23.76 44.03
C VAL A 17 -4.62 -22.57 43.10
N LEU A 18 -3.40 -22.28 42.66
CA LEU A 18 -3.14 -21.38 41.55
C LEU A 18 -3.52 -22.11 40.26
N ALA A 19 -4.70 -21.81 39.73
CA ALA A 19 -5.12 -22.29 38.42
C ALA A 19 -4.69 -21.28 37.36
N ASP A 20 -3.85 -21.72 36.41
CA ASP A 20 -3.60 -20.95 35.20
C ASP A 20 -4.89 -20.91 34.36
N VAL A 21 -5.41 -19.71 34.13
CA VAL A 21 -6.63 -19.53 33.33
C VAL A 21 -6.19 -19.28 31.90
N GLN A 22 -6.45 -20.26 31.03
CA GLN A 22 -6.15 -20.12 29.61
C GLN A 22 -7.04 -19.06 28.96
N ILE A 23 -6.45 -17.91 28.62
CA ILE A 23 -7.13 -16.86 27.84
C ILE A 23 -6.85 -17.08 26.36
N ASN A 24 -7.91 -17.27 25.57
CA ASN A 24 -7.82 -17.35 24.12
C ASN A 24 -8.21 -16.01 23.49
N ILE A 25 -7.24 -15.30 22.91
CA ILE A 25 -7.48 -14.05 22.16
C ILE A 25 -7.48 -14.37 20.67
N ARG A 26 -8.51 -13.88 19.97
CA ARG A 26 -8.63 -13.98 18.51
C ARG A 26 -8.87 -12.60 17.92
N GLY A 27 -8.32 -12.36 16.74
CA GLY A 27 -8.52 -11.12 16.00
C GLY A 27 -7.95 -11.19 14.60
N ASN A 28 -8.30 -10.22 13.77
CA ASN A 28 -7.80 -10.06 12.42
C ASN A 28 -6.74 -8.95 12.40
N VAL A 29 -5.62 -9.20 11.73
CA VAL A 29 -4.57 -8.19 11.51
C VAL A 29 -4.71 -7.67 10.09
N TYR A 30 -4.79 -6.34 9.94
CA TYR A 30 -4.92 -5.67 8.65
C TYR A 30 -3.67 -4.84 8.37
N ILE A 31 -3.18 -4.89 7.14
CA ILE A 31 -2.10 -4.02 6.66
C ILE A 31 -2.74 -2.68 6.25
N PRO A 32 -2.32 -1.55 6.82
CA PRO A 32 -2.85 -0.24 6.44
C PRO A 32 -2.49 0.11 4.99
N PRO A 33 -3.31 0.91 4.30
CA PRO A 33 -3.00 1.36 2.94
C PRO A 33 -1.78 2.29 2.92
N CYS A 34 -1.05 2.29 1.81
CA CYS A 34 0.02 3.26 1.56
C CYS A 34 -0.56 4.63 1.19
N THR A 35 0.15 5.69 1.57
CA THR A 35 -0.12 7.06 1.13
C THR A 35 0.74 7.37 -0.09
N ILE A 36 0.11 7.80 -1.19
CA ILE A 36 0.77 8.21 -2.43
C ILE A 36 0.84 9.75 -2.46
N ASN A 37 2.00 10.29 -2.82
CA ASN A 37 2.25 11.73 -2.97
C ASN A 37 1.79 12.55 -1.76
N ASN A 38 2.00 12.03 -0.54
CA ASN A 38 1.55 12.64 0.71
C ASN A 38 0.03 12.95 0.74
N GLY A 39 -0.77 12.18 0.00
CA GLY A 39 -2.21 12.38 -0.13
C GLY A 39 -2.62 13.51 -1.07
N GLN A 40 -1.67 14.11 -1.80
CA GLN A 40 -1.90 15.23 -2.72
C GLN A 40 -2.02 14.75 -4.16
N ASN A 41 -2.70 15.54 -5.00
CA ASN A 41 -2.76 15.28 -6.43
C ASN A 41 -1.37 15.35 -7.07
N ILE A 42 -1.07 14.38 -7.94
CA ILE A 42 0.13 14.41 -8.77
C ILE A 42 -0.18 15.29 -9.99
N VAL A 43 0.42 16.47 -10.06
CA VAL A 43 0.25 17.40 -11.17
C VAL A 43 1.49 17.36 -12.06
N VAL A 44 1.27 17.02 -13.34
CA VAL A 44 2.29 17.11 -14.39
C VAL A 44 1.88 18.27 -15.29
N ASP A 45 2.61 19.37 -15.19
CA ASP A 45 2.41 20.55 -16.03
C ASP A 45 3.43 20.55 -17.17
N PHE A 46 2.93 20.34 -18.38
CA PHE A 46 3.70 20.36 -19.61
C PHE A 46 3.93 21.78 -20.16
N GLY A 47 3.23 22.79 -19.62
CA GLY A 47 3.19 24.12 -20.17
C GLY A 47 2.59 24.15 -21.58
N ASN A 48 2.97 25.17 -22.36
CA ASN A 48 2.55 25.30 -23.76
C ASN A 48 3.47 24.48 -24.66
N ILE A 49 2.98 23.34 -25.11
CA ILE A 49 3.66 22.47 -26.07
C ILE A 49 2.97 22.58 -27.41
N ASN A 50 3.75 22.76 -28.49
CA ASN A 50 3.24 22.59 -29.84
C ASN A 50 3.23 21.09 -30.19
N PRO A 51 2.06 20.47 -30.44
CA PRO A 51 1.95 19.05 -30.75
C PRO A 51 2.79 18.60 -31.96
N GLU A 52 3.01 19.49 -32.95
CA GLU A 52 3.80 19.21 -34.15
C GLU A 52 5.31 19.14 -33.88
N HIS A 53 5.75 19.63 -32.71
CA HIS A 53 7.16 19.75 -32.35
C HIS A 53 7.51 18.97 -31.08
N VAL A 54 6.67 18.01 -30.68
CA VAL A 54 6.98 17.07 -29.58
C VAL A 54 8.02 16.06 -30.08
N ASP A 55 9.14 15.97 -29.37
CA ASP A 55 10.21 15.02 -29.65
C ASP A 55 10.80 14.47 -28.35
N ASN A 56 11.76 13.55 -28.47
CA ASN A 56 12.39 12.87 -27.34
C ASN A 56 13.16 13.80 -26.37
N SER A 57 13.31 15.09 -26.71
CA SER A 57 13.94 16.11 -25.86
C SER A 57 12.97 17.20 -25.38
N ARG A 58 11.78 17.30 -25.99
CA ARG A 58 10.75 18.32 -25.73
C ARG A 58 9.43 17.65 -25.40
N GLY A 59 9.00 17.77 -24.14
CA GLY A 59 7.77 17.18 -23.63
C GLY A 59 7.99 16.00 -22.68
N GLU A 60 9.24 15.63 -22.37
CA GLU A 60 9.53 14.73 -21.26
C GLU A 60 9.52 15.49 -19.93
N ILE A 61 8.73 15.00 -18.97
CA ILE A 61 8.75 15.50 -17.59
C ILE A 61 8.89 14.31 -16.64
N THR A 62 10.00 14.27 -15.92
CA THR A 62 10.19 13.31 -14.82
C THR A 62 9.58 13.85 -13.54
N LYS A 63 8.65 13.11 -12.92
CA LYS A 63 8.13 13.40 -11.57
C LYS A 63 8.47 12.27 -10.62
N THR A 64 9.10 12.62 -9.50
CA THR A 64 9.29 11.70 -8.38
C THR A 64 8.06 11.74 -7.49
N ILE A 65 7.41 10.58 -7.32
CA ILE A 65 6.22 10.43 -6.49
C ILE A 65 6.63 9.75 -5.18
N SER A 66 6.27 10.34 -4.04
CA SER A 66 6.50 9.71 -2.74
C SER A 66 5.48 8.61 -2.48
N ILE A 67 5.93 7.47 -1.96
CA ILE A 67 5.05 6.39 -1.50
C ILE A 67 5.45 6.05 -0.07
N SER A 68 4.52 6.23 0.86
CA SER A 68 4.73 5.96 2.28
C SER A 68 3.80 4.83 2.74
N CYS A 69 4.37 3.74 3.22
CA CYS A 69 3.63 2.60 3.77
C CYS A 69 4.10 2.39 5.21
N THR A 70 3.21 2.54 6.20
CA THR A 70 3.53 2.31 7.62
C THR A 70 3.95 0.87 7.88
N TYR A 71 3.36 -0.06 7.14
CA TYR A 71 3.74 -1.47 7.13
C TYR A 71 3.75 -1.95 5.69
N LYS A 72 4.82 -2.65 5.29
CA LYS A 72 4.92 -3.28 3.97
C LYS A 72 5.47 -4.69 4.11
N SER A 73 4.92 -5.59 3.32
CA SER A 73 5.51 -6.91 3.10
C SER A 73 5.79 -7.05 1.61
N GLY A 74 7.05 -7.32 1.25
CA GLY A 74 7.52 -7.31 -0.14
C GLY A 74 7.68 -5.91 -0.74
N SER A 75 7.77 -5.87 -2.07
CA SER A 75 7.91 -4.65 -2.86
C SER A 75 6.52 -4.12 -3.28
N PRO A 76 6.20 -2.84 -3.01
CA PRO A 76 4.97 -2.25 -3.52
C PRO A 76 5.04 -2.10 -5.04
N TRP A 77 3.91 -2.31 -5.71
CA TRP A 77 3.72 -2.09 -7.14
C TRP A 77 2.74 -0.94 -7.36
N ILE A 78 2.90 -0.23 -8.47
CA ILE A 78 2.03 0.91 -8.83
C ILE A 78 1.20 0.51 -10.03
N LYS A 79 -0.11 0.76 -9.96
CA LYS A 79 -1.01 0.65 -11.11
C LYS A 79 -1.55 2.03 -11.45
N VAL A 80 -1.33 2.46 -12.68
CA VAL A 80 -1.95 3.66 -13.24
C VAL A 80 -3.10 3.25 -14.15
N THR A 81 -4.26 3.88 -13.98
CA THR A 81 -5.46 3.62 -14.79
C THR A 81 -5.93 4.91 -15.46
N GLY A 82 -6.46 4.81 -16.67
CA GLY A 82 -7.01 5.93 -17.40
C GLY A 82 -7.47 5.50 -18.80
N ASN A 83 -7.98 6.46 -19.56
CA ASN A 83 -8.38 6.23 -20.95
C ASN A 83 -7.13 6.06 -21.80
N ALA A 84 -6.92 4.87 -22.34
CA ALA A 84 -5.82 4.61 -23.27
C ALA A 84 -6.13 5.21 -24.65
N MET A 85 -5.12 5.73 -25.32
CA MET A 85 -5.20 6.03 -26.75
C MET A 85 -5.40 4.73 -27.55
N ALA A 86 -6.21 4.78 -28.60
CA ALA A 86 -6.50 3.60 -29.42
C ALA A 86 -5.21 2.89 -29.90
N GLY A 87 -5.13 1.59 -29.66
CA GLY A 87 -3.98 0.75 -30.05
C GLY A 87 -2.74 0.90 -29.17
N GLN A 88 -2.77 1.74 -28.13
CA GLN A 88 -1.63 1.97 -27.24
C GLN A 88 -1.90 1.44 -25.83
N THR A 89 -0.86 0.91 -25.17
CA THR A 89 -0.99 0.29 -23.84
C THR A 89 -0.39 1.14 -22.71
N ASN A 90 0.49 2.09 -23.02
CA ASN A 90 1.14 2.99 -22.07
C ASN A 90 0.89 4.48 -22.37
N VAL A 91 -0.06 4.80 -23.25
CA VAL A 91 -0.36 6.17 -23.67
C VAL A 91 -1.76 6.55 -23.25
N LEU A 92 -1.87 7.59 -22.42
CA LEU A 92 -3.15 8.20 -22.06
C LEU A 92 -3.67 9.04 -23.24
N ALA A 93 -4.96 8.88 -23.56
CA ALA A 93 -5.64 9.72 -24.53
C ALA A 93 -5.80 11.15 -23.99
N THR A 94 -5.56 12.14 -24.86
CA THR A 94 -5.93 13.54 -24.58
C THR A 94 -7.25 13.88 -25.26
N ASN A 95 -7.69 15.13 -25.13
CA ASN A 95 -8.81 15.67 -25.89
C ASN A 95 -8.45 16.00 -27.37
N ILE A 96 -7.18 15.86 -27.76
CA ILE A 96 -6.72 16.08 -29.14
C ILE A 96 -6.54 14.71 -29.80
N ALA A 97 -7.18 14.51 -30.96
CA ALA A 97 -7.08 13.26 -31.72
C ALA A 97 -5.63 12.97 -32.11
N ASN A 98 -5.22 11.70 -31.99
CA ASN A 98 -3.86 11.23 -32.28
C ASN A 98 -2.75 11.89 -31.44
N PHE A 99 -3.08 12.58 -30.34
CA PHE A 99 -2.13 13.18 -29.42
C PHE A 99 -2.31 12.65 -27.99
N GLY A 100 -1.22 12.22 -27.38
CA GLY A 100 -1.25 11.36 -26.19
C GLY A 100 -0.12 11.63 -25.22
N ILE A 101 -0.30 11.18 -23.98
CA ILE A 101 0.71 11.27 -22.93
C ILE A 101 1.25 9.87 -22.67
N ALA A 102 2.46 9.60 -23.15
CA ALA A 102 3.14 8.34 -22.91
C ALA A 102 3.73 8.29 -21.49
N LEU A 103 3.50 7.19 -20.79
CA LEU A 103 3.99 6.98 -19.42
C LEU A 103 5.13 5.96 -19.41
N TYR A 104 6.17 6.29 -18.65
CA TYR A 104 7.36 5.47 -18.46
C TYR A 104 7.78 5.44 -16.99
N GLN A 105 8.45 4.36 -16.61
CA GLN A 105 9.00 4.16 -15.27
C GLN A 105 10.43 4.70 -15.19
N GLY A 106 10.69 5.54 -14.20
CA GLY A 106 12.00 6.16 -14.01
C GLY A 106 12.23 7.34 -14.95
N LYS A 107 13.49 7.55 -15.33
CA LYS A 107 13.90 8.63 -16.24
C LYS A 107 14.01 8.09 -17.67
N GLY A 108 13.53 8.85 -18.65
CA GLY A 108 13.54 8.46 -20.05
C GLY A 108 12.42 7.49 -20.43
N MET A 109 12.55 6.89 -21.61
CA MET A 109 11.47 6.14 -22.27
C MET A 109 11.74 4.63 -22.37
N SER A 110 12.69 4.10 -21.60
CA SER A 110 13.14 2.70 -21.73
C SER A 110 12.16 1.68 -21.17
N THR A 111 11.35 2.05 -20.18
CA THR A 111 10.47 1.11 -19.48
C THR A 111 9.03 1.65 -19.48
N PRO A 112 8.17 1.20 -20.41
CA PRO A 112 6.79 1.64 -20.49
C PRO A 112 6.00 1.32 -19.22
N LEU A 113 5.19 2.27 -18.75
CA LEU A 113 4.22 2.04 -17.68
C LEU A 113 2.87 1.67 -18.30
N THR A 114 2.59 0.37 -18.37
CA THR A 114 1.35 -0.14 -18.97
C THR A 114 0.13 0.21 -18.13
N LEU A 115 -0.85 0.86 -18.74
CA LEU A 115 -2.10 1.24 -18.12
C LEU A 115 -2.89 0.00 -17.69
N GLY A 116 -3.43 0.01 -16.48
CA GLY A 116 -4.22 -1.08 -15.91
C GLY A 116 -3.40 -2.27 -15.39
N ASN A 117 -2.10 -2.34 -15.69
CA ASN A 117 -1.20 -3.35 -15.16
C ASN A 117 -0.35 -2.77 -14.02
N GLY A 118 -0.15 -3.59 -12.99
CA GLY A 118 0.74 -3.29 -11.89
C GLY A 118 2.14 -3.82 -12.14
N SER A 119 3.16 -3.01 -11.85
CA SER A 119 4.55 -3.46 -11.77
C SER A 119 5.30 -2.82 -10.61
#